data_AF-A0A7S2LAU3-F1
#
_entry.id   AF-A0A7S2LAU3-F1
#
_cell.length_a   1.000
_cell.length_b   1.000
_cell.length_c   1.000
_cell.angle_alpha   90.00
_cell.angle_beta   90.00
_cell.angle_gamma   90.00
#
_symmetry.space_group_name_H-M   'P 1'
#
loop_
_entity.id
_entity.type
_entity.pdbx_description
1 polymer ?
#
loop_
_entity_poly.entity_id
_entity_poly.type
_entity_poly.pdbx_seq_one_letter_code
_entity_poly.pdbx_strand_id
1 'polypeptide(L)'
;TIFLETLYLTYSSLKKAAGSVLVENSPAHVDEPLLKLERSVLSLTYHLSAFPFPSELLPPLPIGLINVEKIHASQMKTVATTLSVVSTWWDKVSDSGAPLPTPPTGSSDAGVLQRYNAYNNRPGSTFSEGRYQHAIKSAKCLDVALMVLLSRVAFVAKRNTGTFSVDAVAVAKGLCRCSDASRAIEDRLASMKSHPEEDITTLLSSSIVNPNSQGDQTLLSQSLQLEKEYLVEVGSCLGQCAEKLISLALQDARRMSEYENDQEWAYFVGALTPALDHTQVESKGVGCLFDDTNTEASKLNAQALRQELEKMKAIFLR
;
A
#
# COMPACT_ATOMS: atom_id res chain seq x y z
N THR A 1 -16.29 -7.99 7.29
CA THR A 1 -17.12 -8.51 6.18
C THR A 1 -18.13 -7.47 5.73
N ILE A 2 -19.02 -7.00 6.61
CA ILE A 2 -20.05 -5.97 6.31
C ILE A 2 -19.47 -4.68 5.69
N PHE A 3 -18.35 -4.16 6.20
CA PHE A 3 -17.74 -2.94 5.65
C PHE A 3 -17.21 -3.12 4.22
N LEU A 4 -16.55 -4.26 3.94
CA LEU A 4 -16.05 -4.62 2.61
C LEU A 4 -17.19 -4.80 1.61
N GLU A 5 -18.27 -5.48 2.02
CA GLU A 5 -19.48 -5.66 1.21
C GLU A 5 -20.15 -4.33 0.90
N THR A 6 -20.30 -3.45 1.89
CA THR A 6 -20.86 -2.11 1.71
C THR A 6 -20.00 -1.26 0.78
N LEU A 7 -18.67 -1.30 0.91
CA LEU A 7 -17.77 -0.61 -0.01
C LEU A 7 -17.86 -1.16 -1.43
N TYR A 8 -17.92 -2.48 -1.58
CA TYR A 8 -18.04 -3.13 -2.88
C TYR A 8 -19.37 -2.80 -3.57
N LEU A 9 -20.48 -2.79 -2.82
CA LEU A 9 -21.79 -2.37 -3.31
C LEU A 9 -21.80 -0.89 -3.72
N THR A 10 -21.13 -0.04 -2.94
CA THR A 10 -20.97 1.39 -3.25
C THR A 10 -20.15 1.58 -4.53
N TYR A 11 -19.01 0.91 -4.66
CA TYR A 11 -18.19 0.91 -5.88
C TYR A 11 -18.99 0.46 -7.10
N SER A 12 -19.71 -0.66 -6.99
CA SER A 12 -20.52 -1.20 -8.07
C SER A 12 -21.60 -0.21 -8.52
N SER A 13 -22.19 0.52 -7.58
CA SER A 13 -23.18 1.56 -7.85
C SER A 13 -22.57 2.79 -8.51
N LEU A 14 -21.42 3.27 -8.02
CA LEU A 14 -20.68 4.39 -8.61
C LEU A 14 -20.18 4.07 -10.03
N LYS A 15 -19.68 2.86 -10.26
CA LYS A 15 -19.22 2.39 -11.58
C LYS A 15 -20.37 2.35 -12.59
N LYS A 16 -21.55 1.86 -12.19
CA LYS A 16 -22.76 1.87 -13.03
C LYS A 16 -23.19 3.30 -13.35
N ALA A 17 -23.17 4.19 -12.37
CA ALA A 17 -23.51 5.60 -12.56
C ALA A 17 -22.51 6.32 -13.49
N ALA A 18 -21.22 5.99 -13.41
CA ALA A 18 -20.18 6.54 -14.28
C ALA A 18 -20.30 6.11 -15.75
N GLY A 19 -21.00 5.00 -16.05
CA GLY A 19 -21.26 4.52 -17.40
C GLY A 19 -22.54 5.05 -18.05
N SER A 20 -23.41 5.73 -17.30
CA SER A 20 -24.67 6.29 -17.81
C SER A 20 -24.51 7.77 -18.15
N VAL A 21 -24.71 8.14 -19.41
CA VAL A 21 -24.65 9.52 -19.93
C VAL A 21 -25.89 10.36 -19.55
N LEU A 22 -26.93 9.73 -19.02
CA LEU A 22 -28.20 10.39 -18.67
C LEU A 22 -28.35 10.53 -17.16
N VAL A 23 -27.88 11.64 -16.60
CA VAL A 23 -28.33 12.09 -15.28
C VAL A 23 -28.39 13.62 -15.22
N GLU A 24 -29.32 14.20 -15.99
CA GLU A 24 -29.69 15.62 -15.87
C GLU A 24 -30.53 15.93 -14.61
N ASN A 25 -30.89 14.92 -13.80
CA ASN A 25 -31.75 15.10 -12.62
C ASN A 25 -31.37 14.19 -11.43
N SER A 26 -30.16 14.32 -10.88
CA SER A 26 -29.80 13.64 -9.61
C SER A 26 -29.27 14.67 -8.62
N PRO A 27 -29.76 14.65 -7.37
CA PRO A 27 -29.75 15.81 -6.49
C PRO A 27 -28.32 16.30 -6.28
N ALA A 28 -28.07 17.51 -6.75
CA ALA A 28 -26.90 18.32 -6.44
C ALA A 28 -26.98 18.84 -4.99
N HIS A 29 -27.23 17.95 -4.05
CA HIS A 29 -26.77 18.11 -2.68
C HIS A 29 -25.71 17.05 -2.50
N VAL A 30 -24.49 17.49 -2.23
CA VAL A 30 -23.44 16.58 -1.76
C VAL A 30 -23.95 16.07 -0.41
N ASP A 31 -24.63 14.92 -0.44
CA ASP A 31 -25.22 14.32 0.75
C ASP A 31 -24.12 14.21 1.82
N GLU A 32 -24.32 14.85 2.97
CA GLU A 32 -23.42 14.76 4.14
C GLU A 32 -23.00 13.30 4.44
N PRO A 33 -23.88 12.28 4.27
CA PRO A 33 -23.48 10.86 4.31
C PRO A 33 -22.40 10.45 3.29
N LEU A 34 -22.46 10.96 2.05
CA LEU A 34 -21.49 10.63 1.00
C LEU A 34 -20.11 11.24 1.30
N LEU A 35 -20.07 12.50 1.77
CA LEU A 35 -18.81 13.13 2.21
C LEU A 35 -18.19 12.40 3.40
N LYS A 36 -19.02 11.97 4.36
CA LYS A 36 -18.56 11.16 5.50
C LYS A 36 -17.98 9.83 5.04
N LEU A 37 -18.64 9.16 4.09
CA LEU A 37 -18.15 7.91 3.52
C LEU A 37 -16.82 8.14 2.79
N GLU A 38 -16.72 9.16 1.94
CA GLU A 38 -15.49 9.51 1.23
C GLU A 38 -14.31 9.74 2.17
N ARG A 39 -14.50 10.59 3.19
CA ARG A 39 -13.47 10.85 4.21
C ARG A 39 -13.07 9.57 4.95
N SER A 40 -14.03 8.69 5.24
CA SER A 40 -13.75 7.40 5.89
C SER A 40 -12.94 6.48 4.99
N VAL A 41 -13.28 6.41 3.69
CA VAL A 41 -12.54 5.62 2.69
C VAL A 41 -11.14 6.16 2.50
N LEU A 42 -10.95 7.48 2.39
CA LEU A 42 -9.64 8.11 2.28
C LEU A 42 -8.78 7.81 3.52
N SER A 43 -9.31 8.06 4.72
CA SER A 43 -8.61 7.79 5.98
C SER A 43 -8.18 6.33 6.10
N LEU A 44 -9.10 5.40 5.78
CA LEU A 44 -8.78 3.98 5.79
C LEU A 44 -7.72 3.61 4.76
N THR A 45 -7.85 4.11 3.52
CA THR A 45 -6.89 3.86 2.44
C THR A 45 -5.49 4.30 2.84
N TYR A 46 -5.37 5.51 3.39
CA TYR A 46 -4.08 6.05 3.81
C TYR A 46 -3.49 5.28 4.99
N HIS A 47 -4.32 4.88 5.95
CA HIS A 47 -3.85 4.11 7.09
C HIS A 47 -3.39 2.70 6.69
N LEU A 48 -4.16 2.00 5.83
CA LEU A 48 -3.81 0.65 5.38
C LEU A 48 -2.58 0.66 4.46
N SER A 49 -2.49 1.61 3.53
CA SER A 49 -1.37 1.69 2.59
C SER A 49 -0.08 2.19 3.24
N ALA A 50 -0.14 3.01 4.30
CA ALA A 50 1.05 3.44 5.03
C ALA A 50 1.68 2.33 5.89
N PHE A 51 0.90 1.30 6.24
CA PHE A 51 1.32 0.21 7.13
C PHE A 51 0.84 -1.16 6.60
N PRO A 52 1.29 -1.61 5.41
CA PRO A 52 0.98 -2.96 4.93
C PRO A 52 1.65 -4.05 5.78
N PHE A 53 2.66 -3.67 6.56
CA PHE A 53 3.32 -4.44 7.61
C PHE A 53 3.66 -3.51 8.78
N PRO A 54 4.06 -4.04 9.96
CA PRO A 54 4.56 -3.24 11.07
C PRO A 54 5.66 -2.27 10.64
N SER A 55 5.60 -1.04 11.16
CA SER A 55 6.43 0.07 10.69
C SER A 55 7.92 -0.16 10.89
N GLU A 56 8.26 -0.93 11.92
CA GLU A 56 9.61 -1.31 12.30
C GLU A 56 10.23 -2.20 11.24
N LEU A 57 9.43 -3.02 10.55
CA LEU A 57 9.92 -3.96 9.54
C LEU A 57 10.11 -3.27 8.18
N LEU A 58 9.42 -2.16 7.92
CA LEU A 58 9.44 -1.50 6.61
C LEU A 58 10.75 -0.71 6.38
N PRO A 59 11.21 -0.57 5.12
CA PRO A 59 12.42 0.18 4.79
C PRO A 59 12.20 1.67 5.08
N PRO A 60 13.24 2.51 5.20
CA PRO A 60 13.03 3.96 5.33
C PRO A 60 12.36 4.53 4.07
N LEU A 61 11.43 5.48 4.24
CA LEU A 61 10.87 6.25 3.12
C LEU A 61 11.95 7.16 2.49
N PRO A 62 11.82 7.53 1.21
CA PRO A 62 12.77 8.43 0.57
C PRO A 62 12.81 9.80 1.27
N ILE A 63 14.02 10.33 1.48
CA ILE A 63 14.25 11.58 2.23
C ILE A 63 13.43 12.75 1.65
N GLY A 64 13.30 12.83 0.32
CA GLY A 64 12.47 13.83 -0.34
C GLY A 64 11.02 13.82 0.13
N LEU A 65 10.42 12.62 0.21
CA LEU A 65 9.04 12.44 0.68
C LEU A 65 8.91 12.77 2.18
N ILE A 66 9.89 12.37 3.00
CA ILE A 66 9.92 12.71 4.43
C ILE A 66 9.96 14.23 4.63
N ASN A 67 10.73 14.95 3.80
CA ASN A 67 10.80 16.40 3.88
C ASN A 67 9.47 17.05 3.49
N VAL A 68 8.82 16.57 2.43
CA VAL A 68 7.49 17.06 2.03
C VAL A 68 6.45 16.82 3.12
N GLU A 69 6.46 15.63 3.74
CA GLU A 69 5.60 15.33 4.89
C GLU A 69 5.84 16.31 6.04
N LYS A 70 7.10 16.58 6.40
CA LYS A 70 7.42 17.53 7.48
C LYS A 70 6.90 18.94 7.18
N ILE A 71 7.03 19.38 5.93
CA ILE A 71 6.51 20.67 5.49
C ILE A 71 4.98 20.67 5.59
N HIS A 72 4.32 19.65 5.04
CA HIS A 72 2.86 19.49 5.10
C HIS A 72 2.34 19.48 6.55
N ALA A 73 2.97 18.68 7.42
CA ALA A 73 2.64 18.64 8.84
C ALA A 73 2.88 20.00 9.52
N SER A 74 3.94 20.73 9.17
CA SER A 74 4.22 22.05 9.72
C SER A 74 3.22 23.12 9.31
N GLN A 75 2.62 23.01 8.13
CA GLN A 75 1.53 23.88 7.68
C GLN A 75 0.20 23.51 8.33
N MET A 76 -0.01 22.21 8.60
CA MET A 76 -1.15 21.75 9.36
C MET A 76 -1.05 22.00 10.87
N LYS A 77 0.09 22.47 11.42
CA LYS A 77 0.28 22.72 12.87
C LYS A 77 -0.67 23.74 13.51
N THR A 78 -1.57 24.37 12.76
CA THR A 78 -2.73 25.07 13.34
C THR A 78 -3.85 24.11 13.79
N VAL A 79 -3.79 22.83 13.41
CA VAL A 79 -4.74 21.76 13.74
C VAL A 79 -3.95 20.46 14.03
N ALA A 80 -4.03 19.96 15.27
CA ALA A 80 -3.54 18.64 15.72
C ALA A 80 -2.05 18.53 16.15
N THR A 81 -1.72 19.18 17.27
CA THR A 81 -0.83 18.61 18.29
C THR A 81 -1.61 17.59 19.11
N THR A 82 -1.40 16.28 18.89
CA THR A 82 -1.41 15.14 19.86
C THR A 82 -1.75 13.83 19.16
N LEU A 83 -0.74 13.18 18.57
CA LEU A 83 -0.74 11.74 18.40
C LEU A 83 0.60 11.21 18.92
N SER A 84 0.82 11.36 20.23
CA SER A 84 1.88 10.65 20.92
C SER A 84 1.50 9.18 20.99
N VAL A 85 2.31 8.33 20.36
CA VAL A 85 2.11 6.88 20.19
C VAL A 85 0.92 6.58 19.26
N VAL A 86 1.20 6.55 17.95
CA VAL A 86 0.27 6.01 16.97
C VAL A 86 0.18 4.51 17.23
N SER A 87 -0.81 4.09 18.02
CA SER A 87 -1.19 2.69 18.00
C SER A 87 -1.64 2.39 16.57
N THR A 88 -0.82 1.64 15.84
CA THR A 88 -1.16 1.22 14.48
C THR A 88 -2.15 0.06 14.58
N TRP A 89 -2.91 -0.17 13.50
CA TRP A 89 -3.84 -1.30 13.47
C TRP A 89 -3.15 -2.65 13.72
N TRP A 90 -1.84 -2.73 13.45
CA TRP A 90 -0.99 -3.89 13.74
C TRP A 90 -0.84 -4.23 15.22
N ASP A 91 -0.94 -3.24 16.12
CA ASP A 91 -0.74 -3.46 17.57
C ASP A 91 -1.87 -4.28 18.21
N LYS A 92 -2.98 -4.44 17.49
CA LYS A 92 -4.19 -5.12 17.97
C LYS A 92 -4.40 -6.50 17.33
N VAL A 93 -3.46 -6.95 16.50
CA VAL A 93 -3.54 -8.25 15.84
C VAL A 93 -3.15 -9.33 16.83
N SER A 94 -4.05 -10.26 17.12
CA SER A 94 -3.76 -11.39 18.01
C SER A 94 -2.81 -12.38 17.35
N ASP A 95 -1.86 -12.89 18.15
CA ASP A 95 -1.05 -14.04 17.76
C ASP A 95 -1.90 -15.30 17.84
N SER A 96 -2.52 -15.65 16.72
CA SER A 96 -3.32 -16.87 16.59
C SER A 96 -2.78 -17.73 15.44
N GLY A 97 -2.94 -19.05 15.60
CA GLY A 97 -2.51 -20.06 14.63
C GLY A 97 -1.03 -20.46 14.74
N ALA A 98 -0.55 -21.21 13.74
CA ALA A 98 0.82 -21.71 13.72
C ALA A 98 1.84 -20.57 13.59
N PRO A 99 3.02 -20.67 14.23
CA PRO A 99 4.12 -19.75 13.98
C PRO A 99 4.60 -19.92 12.54
N LEU A 100 4.75 -18.79 11.84
CA LEU A 100 5.19 -18.69 10.45
C LEU A 100 6.34 -17.71 10.35
N PRO A 101 7.25 -17.83 9.37
CA PRO A 101 8.38 -16.91 9.20
C PRO A 101 7.95 -15.44 9.05
N THR A 102 8.75 -14.52 9.58
CA THR A 102 8.53 -13.07 9.43
C THR A 102 8.53 -12.68 7.95
N PRO A 103 7.55 -11.89 7.47
CA PRO A 103 7.49 -11.52 6.07
C PRO A 103 8.74 -10.72 5.64
N PRO A 104 9.19 -10.89 4.38
CA PRO A 104 10.27 -10.10 3.82
C PRO A 104 9.76 -8.68 3.59
N THR A 105 10.47 -7.68 4.11
CA THR A 105 10.04 -6.29 4.03
C THR A 105 11.02 -5.39 3.29
N GLY A 106 12.08 -5.94 2.67
CA GLY A 106 13.07 -5.15 1.93
C GLY A 106 13.98 -4.29 2.81
N SER A 107 13.71 -4.24 4.12
CA SER A 107 14.65 -3.75 5.12
C SER A 107 15.78 -4.78 5.26
N SER A 108 16.90 -4.50 4.60
CA SER A 108 18.11 -5.33 4.64
C SER A 108 18.85 -5.26 5.97
N ASP A 109 18.36 -4.49 6.94
CA ASP A 109 19.02 -4.33 8.23
C ASP A 109 18.63 -5.50 9.14
N ALA A 110 19.47 -6.54 9.16
CA ALA A 110 19.32 -7.66 10.11
C ALA A 110 19.19 -7.18 11.56
N GLY A 111 19.75 -6.00 11.89
CA GLY A 111 19.61 -5.34 13.18
C GLY A 111 18.20 -4.80 13.47
N VAL A 112 17.37 -4.55 12.46
CA VAL A 112 15.95 -4.20 12.61
C VAL A 112 15.14 -5.42 13.02
N LEU A 113 15.37 -6.57 12.37
CA LEU A 113 14.73 -7.84 12.72
C LEU A 113 15.11 -8.25 14.15
N GLN A 114 16.39 -8.09 14.50
CA GLN A 114 16.91 -8.41 15.83
C GLN A 114 16.35 -7.49 16.92
N ARG A 115 16.21 -6.18 16.64
CA ARG A 115 15.56 -5.21 17.54
C ARG A 115 14.07 -5.48 17.72
N TYR A 116 13.36 -5.83 16.65
CA TYR A 116 11.95 -6.20 16.71
C TYR A 116 11.72 -7.46 17.58
N ASN A 117 12.59 -8.46 17.42
CA ASN A 117 12.54 -9.69 18.22
C ASN A 117 12.91 -9.44 19.69
N ALA A 118 13.89 -8.56 19.95
CA ALA A 118 14.30 -8.17 21.31
C ALA A 118 13.21 -7.36 22.02
N TYR A 119 12.56 -6.41 21.34
CA TYR A 119 11.47 -5.61 21.92
C TYR A 119 10.27 -6.47 22.31
N ASN A 120 10.00 -7.54 21.55
CA ASN A 120 8.92 -8.47 21.82
C ASN A 120 9.32 -9.64 22.75
N ASN A 121 10.55 -9.68 23.28
CA ASN A 121 11.07 -10.77 24.13
C ASN A 121 10.82 -12.18 23.56
N ARG A 122 10.93 -12.37 22.24
CA ARG A 122 10.66 -13.65 21.58
C ARG A 122 11.84 -14.06 20.68
N PRO A 123 12.67 -15.03 21.09
CA PRO A 123 13.65 -15.65 20.21
C PRO A 123 12.95 -16.63 19.25
N GLY A 124 12.86 -16.29 17.96
CA GLY A 124 12.22 -17.11 16.93
C GLY A 124 11.34 -16.29 15.98
N SER A 125 10.69 -16.95 15.01
CA SER A 125 9.78 -16.26 14.09
C SER A 125 8.62 -15.60 14.84
N THR A 126 8.41 -14.30 14.59
CA THR A 126 7.43 -13.46 15.30
C THR A 126 6.10 -13.36 14.58
N PHE A 127 5.96 -13.94 13.38
CA PHE A 127 4.70 -13.95 12.65
C PHE A 127 3.91 -15.24 12.91
N SER A 128 2.59 -15.12 12.85
CA SER A 128 1.68 -16.26 12.92
C SER A 128 0.79 -16.28 11.69
N GLU A 129 0.16 -17.42 11.46
CA GLU A 129 -0.92 -17.57 10.50
C GLU A 129 -1.96 -16.44 10.60
N GLY A 130 -2.42 -16.13 11.82
CA GLY A 130 -3.38 -15.05 12.07
C GLY A 130 -2.87 -13.67 11.62
N ARG A 131 -1.58 -13.37 11.78
CA ARG A 131 -0.99 -12.11 11.31
C ARG A 131 -0.94 -12.04 9.78
N TYR A 132 -0.57 -13.13 9.10
CA TYR A 132 -0.62 -13.21 7.64
C TYR A 132 -2.04 -13.05 7.10
N GLN A 133 -3.02 -13.76 7.69
CA GLN A 133 -4.42 -13.62 7.31
C GLN A 133 -4.93 -12.20 7.51
N HIS A 134 -4.50 -11.51 8.58
CA HIS A 134 -4.86 -10.11 8.77
C HIS A 134 -4.20 -9.21 7.72
N ALA A 135 -2.92 -9.43 7.39
CA ALA A 135 -2.23 -8.72 6.30
C ALA A 135 -3.00 -8.83 4.97
N ILE A 136 -3.40 -10.05 4.61
CA ILE A 136 -4.18 -10.35 3.40
C ILE A 136 -5.53 -9.62 3.42
N LYS A 137 -6.28 -9.72 4.54
CA LYS A 137 -7.57 -9.02 4.69
C LYS A 137 -7.41 -7.50 4.58
N SER A 138 -6.35 -6.95 5.17
CA SER A 138 -6.03 -5.53 5.10
C SER A 138 -5.67 -5.10 3.68
N ALA A 139 -4.85 -5.88 2.96
CA ALA A 139 -4.51 -5.63 1.56
C ALA A 139 -5.76 -5.67 0.65
N LYS A 140 -6.64 -6.66 0.82
CA LYS A 140 -7.92 -6.73 0.09
C LYS A 140 -8.85 -5.57 0.41
N CYS A 141 -8.85 -5.10 1.65
CA CYS A 141 -9.61 -3.92 2.06
C CYS A 141 -9.08 -2.65 1.40
N LEU A 142 -7.76 -2.50 1.35
CA LEU A 142 -7.09 -1.43 0.63
C LEU A 142 -7.44 -1.46 -0.87
N ASP A 143 -7.40 -2.64 -1.49
CA ASP A 143 -7.74 -2.82 -2.90
C ASP A 143 -9.15 -2.31 -3.22
N VAL A 144 -10.14 -2.74 -2.44
CA VAL A 144 -11.54 -2.28 -2.58
C VAL A 144 -11.67 -0.78 -2.33
N ALA A 145 -11.01 -0.26 -1.30
CA ALA A 145 -11.03 1.18 -1.01
C ALA A 145 -10.44 2.00 -2.17
N LEU A 146 -9.33 1.57 -2.76
CA LEU A 146 -8.72 2.20 -3.92
C LEU A 146 -9.62 2.14 -5.16
N MET A 147 -10.33 1.04 -5.38
CA MET A 147 -11.34 0.96 -6.45
C MET A 147 -12.46 2.00 -6.27
N VAL A 148 -12.95 2.19 -5.04
CA VAL A 148 -13.93 3.25 -4.71
C VAL A 148 -13.37 4.63 -5.04
N LEU A 149 -12.15 4.94 -4.61
CA LEU A 149 -11.50 6.23 -4.85
C LEU A 149 -11.29 6.50 -6.35
N LEU A 150 -10.80 5.50 -7.11
CA LEU A 150 -10.64 5.60 -8.56
C LEU A 150 -11.97 5.88 -9.26
N SER A 151 -13.04 5.17 -8.87
CA SER A 151 -14.38 5.45 -9.41
C SER A 151 -14.85 6.85 -9.05
N ARG A 152 -14.48 7.35 -7.86
CA ARG A 152 -14.88 8.67 -7.40
C ARG A 152 -14.17 9.78 -8.18
N VAL A 153 -12.85 9.68 -8.37
CA VAL A 153 -12.09 10.63 -9.19
C VAL A 153 -12.65 10.70 -10.61
N ALA A 154 -12.90 9.54 -11.23
CA ALA A 154 -13.49 9.49 -12.57
C ALA A 154 -14.85 10.18 -12.66
N PHE A 155 -15.70 10.04 -11.65
CA PHE A 155 -17.00 10.71 -11.60
C PHE A 155 -16.88 12.21 -11.39
N VAL A 156 -16.00 12.64 -10.49
CA VAL A 156 -15.74 14.05 -10.17
C VAL A 156 -15.20 14.78 -11.40
N ALA A 157 -14.25 14.17 -12.12
CA ALA A 157 -13.72 14.70 -13.38
C ALA A 157 -14.84 14.91 -14.43
N LYS A 158 -15.72 13.92 -14.62
CA LYS A 158 -16.85 14.04 -15.56
C LYS A 158 -17.84 15.15 -15.22
N ARG A 159 -17.99 15.50 -13.95
CA ARG A 159 -18.96 16.52 -13.49
C ARG A 159 -18.35 17.87 -13.23
N ASN A 160 -17.04 18.01 -13.41
CA ASN A 160 -16.30 19.23 -13.16
C ASN A 160 -16.52 19.81 -11.75
N THR A 161 -16.61 18.94 -10.75
CA THR A 161 -16.85 19.34 -9.35
C THR A 161 -15.54 19.41 -8.58
N GLY A 162 -15.21 20.53 -7.93
CA GLY A 162 -13.96 20.70 -7.17
C GLY A 162 -13.93 20.05 -5.77
N THR A 163 -14.92 19.23 -5.40
CA THR A 163 -15.14 18.85 -3.99
C THR A 163 -14.33 17.65 -3.49
N PHE A 164 -13.50 17.04 -4.32
CA PHE A 164 -12.73 15.83 -3.97
C PHE A 164 -11.23 16.09 -4.17
N SER A 165 -10.45 15.84 -3.12
CA SER A 165 -8.99 15.99 -3.12
C SER A 165 -8.35 14.78 -2.44
N VAL A 166 -7.26 14.30 -3.04
CA VAL A 166 -6.45 13.20 -2.52
C VAL A 166 -5.19 13.78 -1.88
N ASP A 167 -4.74 13.19 -0.78
CA ASP A 167 -3.50 13.60 -0.12
C ASP A 167 -2.32 12.95 -0.85
N ALA A 168 -1.57 13.78 -1.58
CA ALA A 168 -0.43 13.33 -2.38
C ALA A 168 0.67 12.69 -1.54
N VAL A 169 0.88 13.14 -0.29
CA VAL A 169 1.87 12.56 0.62
C VAL A 169 1.41 11.17 1.06
N ALA A 170 0.14 11.00 1.39
CA ALA A 170 -0.41 9.71 1.77
C ALA A 170 -0.37 8.70 0.61
N VAL A 171 -0.70 9.14 -0.61
CA VAL A 171 -0.59 8.30 -1.82
C VAL A 171 0.86 7.93 -2.12
N ALA A 172 1.79 8.88 -2.06
CA ALA A 172 3.21 8.64 -2.28
C ALA A 172 3.79 7.63 -1.28
N LYS A 173 3.41 7.75 -0.01
CA LYS A 173 3.76 6.78 1.04
C LYS A 173 3.19 5.41 0.74
N GLY A 174 1.90 5.33 0.47
CA GLY A 174 1.23 4.08 0.12
C GLY A 174 1.92 3.38 -1.03
N LEU A 175 2.28 4.13 -2.08
CA LEU A 175 3.00 3.61 -3.24
C LEU A 175 4.35 3.01 -2.83
N CYS A 176 5.17 3.73 -2.07
CA CYS A 176 6.45 3.21 -1.59
C CYS A 176 6.26 1.93 -0.77
N ARG A 177 5.35 1.96 0.20
CA ARG A 177 5.12 0.83 1.11
C ARG A 177 4.61 -0.41 0.40
N CYS A 178 3.58 -0.28 -0.42
CA CYS A 178 3.00 -1.40 -1.16
C CYS A 178 4.00 -1.95 -2.18
N SER A 179 4.71 -1.08 -2.91
CA SER A 179 5.71 -1.51 -3.90
C SER A 179 6.90 -2.23 -3.25
N ASP A 180 7.47 -1.67 -2.19
CA ASP A 180 8.63 -2.25 -1.51
C ASP A 180 8.30 -3.61 -0.88
N ALA A 181 7.15 -3.68 -0.19
CA ALA A 181 6.65 -4.93 0.38
C ALA A 181 6.41 -5.99 -0.70
N SER A 182 5.75 -5.61 -1.80
CA SER A 182 5.45 -6.52 -2.90
C SER A 182 6.72 -7.12 -3.52
N ARG A 183 7.76 -6.30 -3.72
CA ARG A 183 9.05 -6.77 -4.25
C ARG A 183 9.84 -7.63 -3.29
N ALA A 184 9.89 -7.25 -2.02
CA ALA A 184 10.55 -8.06 -1.02
C ALA A 184 9.94 -9.46 -0.93
N ILE A 185 8.62 -9.55 -1.08
CA ILE A 185 7.88 -10.81 -1.19
C ILE A 185 8.26 -11.57 -2.46
N GLU A 186 8.33 -10.88 -3.60
CA GLU A 186 8.75 -11.49 -4.87
C GLU A 186 10.16 -12.10 -4.78
N ASP A 187 11.12 -11.35 -4.24
CA ASP A 187 12.50 -11.79 -4.02
C ASP A 187 12.55 -13.02 -3.11
N ARG A 188 11.76 -13.03 -2.02
CA ARG A 188 11.64 -14.18 -1.12
C ARG A 188 11.05 -15.40 -1.81
N LEU A 189 9.98 -15.21 -2.59
CA LEU A 189 9.35 -16.30 -3.34
C LEU A 189 10.28 -16.86 -4.43
N ALA A 190 11.11 -16.02 -5.04
CA ALA A 190 12.15 -16.43 -5.98
C ALA A 190 13.25 -17.24 -5.26
N SER A 191 13.72 -16.77 -4.11
CA SER A 191 14.70 -17.48 -3.26
C SER A 191 14.20 -18.87 -2.85
N MET A 192 12.93 -18.97 -2.43
CA MET A 192 12.31 -20.26 -2.08
C MET A 192 12.24 -21.25 -3.25
N LYS A 193 12.23 -20.76 -4.50
CA LYS A 193 12.24 -21.62 -5.69
C LYS A 193 13.66 -22.05 -6.05
N SER A 194 14.65 -21.17 -5.88
CA SER A 194 16.04 -21.43 -6.31
C SER A 194 16.89 -22.13 -5.24
N HIS A 195 16.62 -21.90 -3.95
CA HIS A 195 17.42 -22.40 -2.83
C HIS A 195 16.58 -22.96 -1.67
N PRO A 196 15.76 -24.01 -1.91
CA PRO A 196 14.88 -24.56 -0.87
C PRO A 196 15.62 -25.14 0.35
N GLU A 197 16.89 -25.56 0.19
CA GLU A 197 17.70 -26.13 1.28
C GLU A 197 18.23 -25.07 2.26
N GLU A 198 18.50 -23.85 1.78
CA GLU A 198 18.97 -22.71 2.59
C GLU A 198 17.84 -22.17 3.49
N ASP A 199 16.59 -22.26 3.02
CA ASP A 199 15.40 -21.86 3.78
C ASP A 199 15.09 -22.84 4.91
N ILE A 200 15.33 -24.13 4.69
CA ILE A 200 15.18 -25.15 5.73
C ILE A 200 16.26 -24.98 6.80
N THR A 201 17.51 -24.71 6.41
CA THR A 201 18.62 -24.52 7.35
C THR A 201 18.52 -23.22 8.17
N THR A 202 18.03 -22.13 7.58
CA THR A 202 17.73 -20.89 8.32
C THR A 202 16.59 -21.08 9.34
N LEU A 203 15.58 -21.88 9.01
CA LEU A 203 14.52 -22.21 9.96
C LEU A 203 14.99 -23.10 11.11
N LEU A 204 15.81 -24.11 10.81
CA LEU A 204 16.41 -25.00 11.82
C LEU A 204 17.34 -24.25 12.78
N SER A 205 18.02 -23.19 12.32
CA SER A 205 18.87 -22.34 13.15
C SER A 205 18.09 -21.29 13.94
N SER A 206 16.85 -20.98 13.53
CA SER A 206 15.94 -20.06 14.23
C SER A 206 15.19 -20.71 15.42
N SER A 207 15.86 -21.51 16.25
CA SER A 207 15.35 -22.02 17.56
C SER A 207 13.99 -22.76 17.61
N ILE A 208 13.29 -22.98 16.49
CA ILE A 208 11.92 -23.55 16.50
C ILE A 208 11.94 -25.08 16.72
N VAL A 209 13.06 -25.78 16.46
CA VAL A 209 13.06 -27.25 16.38
C VAL A 209 14.36 -27.88 16.89
N ASN A 210 14.22 -28.99 17.63
CA ASN A 210 15.31 -29.90 17.96
C ASN A 210 15.55 -30.83 16.75
N PRO A 211 16.71 -30.81 16.07
CA PRO A 211 16.91 -31.41 14.74
C PRO A 211 16.81 -32.96 14.66
N ASN A 212 16.52 -33.64 15.77
CA ASN A 212 16.60 -35.10 15.90
C ASN A 212 15.25 -35.82 15.83
N SER A 213 14.15 -35.16 15.44
CA SER A 213 12.83 -35.81 15.30
C SER A 213 12.31 -35.70 13.86
N GLN A 214 11.98 -36.84 13.24
CA GLN A 214 11.41 -36.90 11.89
C GLN A 214 10.06 -36.15 11.77
N GLY A 215 9.32 -36.01 12.88
CA GLY A 215 8.05 -35.27 12.92
C GLY A 215 8.22 -33.76 12.72
N ASP A 216 9.37 -33.20 13.11
CA ASP A 216 9.59 -31.76 13.03
C ASP A 216 9.95 -31.28 11.61
N GLN A 217 10.57 -32.12 10.78
CA GLN A 217 10.84 -31.78 9.37
C GLN A 217 9.55 -31.65 8.55
N THR A 218 8.57 -32.53 8.78
CA THR A 218 7.26 -32.45 8.12
C THR A 218 6.49 -31.19 8.51
N LEU A 219 6.58 -30.76 9.77
CA LEU A 219 5.93 -29.53 10.25
C LEU A 219 6.59 -28.26 9.66
N LEU A 220 7.92 -28.26 9.54
CA LEU A 220 8.65 -27.17 8.89
C LEU A 220 8.31 -27.03 7.41
N SER A 221 8.21 -28.16 6.69
CA SER A 221 7.79 -28.17 5.29
C SER A 221 6.36 -27.63 5.11
N GLN A 222 5.44 -28.00 6.01
CA GLN A 222 4.07 -27.45 6.00
C GLN A 222 4.04 -25.95 6.31
N SER A 223 4.84 -25.49 7.27
CA SER A 223 4.97 -24.07 7.62
C SER A 223 5.48 -23.23 6.45
N LEU A 224 6.52 -23.70 5.75
CA LEU A 224 7.07 -23.06 4.55
C LEU A 224 6.06 -23.02 3.39
N GLN A 225 5.32 -24.11 3.18
CA GLN A 225 4.30 -24.16 2.15
C GLN A 225 3.16 -23.17 2.46
N LEU A 226 2.74 -23.08 3.72
CA LEU A 226 1.72 -22.14 4.16
C LEU A 226 2.19 -20.68 4.08
N GLU A 227 3.43 -20.39 4.48
CA GLU A 227 4.06 -19.08 4.30
C GLU A 227 4.04 -18.67 2.83
N LYS A 228 4.49 -19.56 1.94
CA LYS A 228 4.52 -19.33 0.50
C LYS A 228 3.13 -18.98 -0.06
N GLU A 229 2.09 -19.71 0.34
CA GLU A 229 0.71 -19.43 -0.09
C GLU A 229 0.26 -18.03 0.36
N TYR A 230 0.51 -17.67 1.61
CA TYR A 230 0.18 -16.33 2.10
C TYR A 230 0.99 -15.22 1.47
N LEU A 231 2.28 -15.45 1.22
CA LEU A 231 3.16 -14.51 0.53
C LEU A 231 2.69 -14.25 -0.90
N VAL A 232 2.33 -15.31 -1.65
CA VAL A 232 1.74 -15.17 -3.00
C VAL A 232 0.49 -14.28 -2.95
N GLU A 233 -0.42 -14.54 -2.02
CA GLU A 233 -1.68 -13.80 -1.94
C GLU A 233 -1.48 -12.34 -1.52
N VAL A 234 -0.71 -12.09 -0.45
CA VAL A 234 -0.48 -10.73 0.07
C VAL A 234 0.40 -9.92 -0.88
N GLY A 235 1.43 -10.53 -1.46
CA GLY A 235 2.32 -9.88 -2.44
C GLY A 235 1.53 -9.44 -3.67
N SER A 236 0.75 -10.35 -4.28
CA SER A 236 -0.08 -10.00 -5.43
C SER A 236 -1.06 -8.86 -5.14
N CYS A 237 -1.72 -8.90 -3.98
CA CYS A 237 -2.68 -7.88 -3.59
C CYS A 237 -2.01 -6.51 -3.35
N LEU A 238 -0.83 -6.48 -2.70
CA LEU A 238 -0.07 -5.24 -2.49
C LEU A 238 0.47 -4.67 -3.80
N GLY A 239 0.93 -5.52 -4.73
CA GLY A 239 1.30 -5.11 -6.09
C GLY A 239 0.13 -4.41 -6.78
N GLN A 240 -1.05 -5.04 -6.82
CA GLN A 240 -2.26 -4.43 -7.39
C GLN A 240 -2.68 -3.13 -6.70
N CYS A 241 -2.50 -3.02 -5.38
CA CYS A 241 -2.75 -1.77 -4.65
C CYS A 241 -1.79 -0.66 -5.11
N ALA A 242 -0.51 -0.97 -5.32
CA ALA A 242 0.47 -0.02 -5.84
C ALA A 242 0.09 0.47 -7.25
N GLU A 243 -0.38 -0.40 -8.14
CA GLU A 243 -0.87 0.03 -9.47
C GLU A 243 -2.06 0.99 -9.37
N LYS A 244 -2.99 0.69 -8.46
CA LYS A 244 -4.18 1.53 -8.26
C LYS A 244 -3.82 2.87 -7.63
N LEU A 245 -2.81 2.92 -6.76
CA LEU A 245 -2.26 4.16 -6.22
C LEU A 245 -1.61 5.01 -7.32
N ILE A 246 -0.84 4.41 -8.24
CA ILE A 246 -0.29 5.11 -9.41
C ILE A 246 -1.42 5.63 -10.31
N SER A 247 -2.42 4.81 -10.56
CA SER A 247 -3.59 5.17 -11.37
C SER A 247 -4.39 6.31 -10.73
N LEU A 248 -4.53 6.29 -9.40
CA LEU A 248 -5.21 7.32 -8.63
C LEU A 248 -4.45 8.64 -8.72
N ALA A 249 -3.14 8.60 -8.50
CA ALA A 249 -2.25 9.74 -8.67
C ALA A 249 -2.30 10.29 -10.11
N LEU A 250 -2.26 9.44 -11.13
CA LEU A 250 -2.33 9.88 -12.54
C LEU A 250 -3.65 10.59 -12.86
N GLN A 251 -4.78 10.04 -12.41
CA GLN A 251 -6.08 10.69 -12.62
C GLN A 251 -6.17 12.02 -11.87
N ASP A 252 -5.64 12.07 -10.65
CA ASP A 252 -5.62 13.31 -9.87
C ASP A 252 -4.70 14.36 -10.50
N ALA A 253 -3.54 13.97 -11.02
CA ALA A 253 -2.63 14.85 -11.75
C ALA A 253 -3.33 15.48 -12.97
N ARG A 254 -4.00 14.67 -13.77
CA ARG A 254 -4.76 15.15 -14.95
C ARG A 254 -5.87 16.12 -14.55
N ARG A 255 -6.60 15.81 -13.48
CA ARG A 255 -7.63 16.72 -12.93
C ARG A 255 -7.02 18.04 -12.44
N MET A 256 -5.88 17.98 -11.75
CA MET A 256 -5.19 19.16 -11.23
C MET A 256 -4.61 20.04 -12.35
N SER A 257 -4.27 19.48 -13.51
CA SER A 257 -3.80 20.25 -14.66
C SER A 257 -4.87 21.19 -15.25
N GLU A 258 -6.14 20.99 -14.91
CA GLU A 258 -7.27 21.82 -15.38
C GLU A 258 -7.46 23.10 -14.53
N TYR A 259 -6.78 23.24 -13.37
CA TYR A 259 -6.93 24.39 -12.48
C TYR A 259 -5.58 24.86 -11.93
N GLU A 260 -5.29 26.15 -12.05
CA GLU A 260 -4.04 26.77 -11.57
C GLU A 260 -4.04 26.89 -10.05
N ASN A 261 -3.30 26.01 -9.37
CA ASN A 261 -2.99 26.11 -7.94
C ASN A 261 -1.53 25.70 -7.68
N ASP A 262 -0.62 26.66 -7.86
CA ASP A 262 0.84 26.45 -7.80
C ASP A 262 1.31 25.79 -6.50
N GLN A 263 0.66 26.08 -5.38
CA GLN A 263 1.03 25.52 -4.08
C GLN A 263 0.66 24.03 -3.98
N GLU A 264 -0.53 23.64 -4.43
CA GLU A 264 -0.94 22.23 -4.47
C GLU A 264 -0.11 21.42 -5.47
N TRP A 265 0.24 22.03 -6.61
CA TRP A 265 1.10 21.40 -7.61
C TRP A 265 2.51 21.13 -7.07
N ALA A 266 3.11 22.11 -6.39
CA ALA A 266 4.42 21.93 -5.76
C ALA A 266 4.41 20.81 -4.72
N TYR A 267 3.34 20.69 -3.92
CA TYR A 267 3.17 19.58 -2.98
C TYR A 267 3.03 18.23 -3.68
N PHE A 268 2.17 18.17 -4.69
CA PHE A 268 1.89 16.95 -5.44
C PHE A 268 3.16 16.42 -6.14
N VAL A 269 3.86 17.31 -6.84
CA VAL A 269 5.13 17.02 -7.51
C VAL A 269 6.22 16.63 -6.51
N GLY A 270 6.34 17.37 -5.41
CA GLY A 270 7.33 17.13 -4.37
C GLY A 270 7.15 15.79 -3.66
N ALA A 271 5.91 15.32 -3.51
CA ALA A 271 5.62 14.02 -2.90
C ALA A 271 5.84 12.84 -3.87
N LEU A 272 5.31 12.93 -5.10
CA LEU A 272 5.29 11.79 -6.02
C LEU A 272 6.58 11.58 -6.81
N THR A 273 7.34 12.63 -7.11
CA THR A 273 8.66 12.49 -7.77
C THR A 273 9.59 11.56 -6.99
N PRO A 274 9.89 11.80 -5.69
CA PRO A 274 10.77 10.93 -4.93
C PRO A 274 10.20 9.53 -4.71
N ALA A 275 8.86 9.38 -4.68
CA ALA A 275 8.24 8.07 -4.59
C ALA A 275 8.45 7.24 -5.87
N LEU A 276 8.29 7.84 -7.05
CA LEU A 276 8.58 7.16 -8.32
C LEU A 276 10.07 6.84 -8.47
N ASP A 277 10.96 7.74 -8.05
CA ASP A 277 12.42 7.52 -8.10
C ASP A 277 12.84 6.36 -7.19
N HIS A 278 12.32 6.34 -5.96
CA HIS A 278 12.57 5.29 -4.97
C HIS A 278 12.05 3.94 -5.44
N THR A 279 10.79 3.94 -5.88
CA THR A 279 10.15 2.70 -6.30
C THR A 279 10.58 2.25 -7.68
N GLN A 280 11.14 3.05 -8.57
CA GLN A 280 11.57 2.60 -9.92
C GLN A 280 10.48 1.83 -10.69
N VAL A 281 9.19 2.10 -10.43
CA VAL A 281 8.09 1.35 -11.06
C VAL A 281 8.06 1.54 -12.57
N GLU A 282 8.56 2.68 -13.06
CA GLU A 282 8.65 3.00 -14.48
C GLU A 282 9.52 2.03 -15.28
N SER A 283 10.51 1.39 -14.64
CA SER A 283 11.42 0.44 -15.27
C SER A 283 11.15 -1.00 -14.83
N LYS A 284 10.84 -1.21 -13.54
CA LYS A 284 10.70 -2.54 -12.95
C LYS A 284 9.26 -3.03 -12.84
N GLY A 285 8.26 -2.16 -13.00
CA GLY A 285 6.88 -2.45 -12.63
C GLY A 285 6.67 -2.51 -11.12
N VAL A 286 5.44 -2.77 -10.69
CA VAL A 286 5.16 -3.07 -9.27
C VAL A 286 5.39 -4.58 -9.06
N GLY A 287 6.15 -4.96 -8.03
CA GLY A 287 6.53 -6.37 -7.84
C GLY A 287 5.35 -7.32 -7.62
N CYS A 288 5.61 -8.63 -7.65
CA CYS A 288 4.66 -9.71 -7.33
C CYS A 288 3.36 -9.76 -8.16
N LEU A 289 3.37 -9.26 -9.39
CA LEU A 289 2.28 -9.48 -10.35
C LEU A 289 2.56 -10.77 -11.12
N PHE A 290 1.89 -11.86 -10.75
CA PHE A 290 2.02 -13.16 -11.42
C PHE A 290 1.41 -13.21 -12.84
N ASP A 291 1.10 -12.04 -13.41
CA ASP A 291 0.55 -11.85 -14.74
C ASP A 291 1.34 -10.70 -15.43
N ASP A 292 2.13 -11.07 -16.44
CA ASP A 292 3.00 -10.17 -17.20
C ASP A 292 2.24 -8.98 -17.81
N THR A 293 0.94 -9.13 -18.08
CA THR A 293 0.11 -8.07 -18.68
C THR A 293 -0.16 -6.91 -17.73
N ASN A 294 -0.27 -7.17 -16.42
CA ASN A 294 -0.49 -6.13 -15.41
C ASN A 294 0.81 -5.35 -15.16
N THR A 295 1.95 -6.03 -15.16
CA THR A 295 3.27 -5.42 -14.97
C THR A 295 3.56 -4.32 -16.01
N GLU A 296 3.20 -4.53 -17.27
CA GLU A 296 3.36 -3.51 -18.32
C GLU A 296 2.39 -2.33 -18.17
N ALA A 297 1.14 -2.58 -17.78
CA ALA A 297 0.18 -1.50 -17.51
C ALA A 297 0.65 -0.59 -16.37
N SER A 298 1.24 -1.16 -15.31
CA SER A 298 1.80 -0.40 -14.19
C SER A 298 2.95 0.53 -14.61
N LYS A 299 3.86 0.05 -15.47
CA LYS A 299 4.97 0.83 -16.03
C LYS A 299 4.47 1.99 -16.86
N LEU A 300 3.52 1.73 -17.77
CA LEU A 300 2.94 2.75 -18.64
C LEU A 300 2.23 3.84 -17.84
N ASN A 301 1.46 3.47 -16.81
CA ASN A 301 0.80 4.45 -15.96
C ASN A 301 1.80 5.27 -15.12
N ALA A 302 2.88 4.64 -14.63
CA ALA A 302 3.93 5.35 -13.90
C ALA A 302 4.69 6.34 -14.81
N GLN A 303 5.00 5.94 -16.04
CA GLN A 303 5.63 6.81 -17.03
C GLN A 303 4.69 7.97 -17.43
N ALA A 304 3.41 7.70 -17.61
CA ALA A 304 2.42 8.74 -17.87
C ALA A 304 2.30 9.72 -16.69
N LEU A 305 2.32 9.22 -15.46
CA LEU A 305 2.33 10.06 -14.26
C LEU A 305 3.57 10.95 -14.23
N ARG A 306 4.76 10.40 -14.49
CA ARG A 306 6.00 11.19 -14.60
C ARG A 306 5.88 12.31 -15.62
N GLN A 307 5.33 12.02 -16.80
CA GLN A 307 5.11 13.04 -17.83
C GLN A 307 4.21 14.18 -17.34
N GLU A 308 3.13 13.88 -16.62
CA GLU A 308 2.27 14.92 -16.03
C GLU A 308 3.02 15.73 -14.95
N LEU A 309 3.82 15.07 -14.10
CA LEU A 309 4.64 15.77 -13.09
C LEU A 309 5.66 16.72 -13.75
N GLU A 310 6.30 16.32 -14.83
CA GLU A 310 7.26 17.17 -15.56
C GLU A 310 6.56 18.36 -16.26
N LYS A 311 5.35 18.16 -16.80
CA LYS A 311 4.54 19.27 -17.32
C LYS A 311 4.21 20.28 -16.23
N MET A 312 3.77 19.83 -15.06
CA MET A 312 3.48 20.70 -13.92
C MET A 312 4.72 21.47 -13.45
N LYS A 313 5.89 20.81 -13.36
CA LYS A 313 7.16 21.48 -13.06
C LYS A 313 7.51 22.56 -14.08
N ALA A 314 7.32 22.29 -15.36
CA ALA A 314 7.63 23.23 -16.43
C ALA A 314 6.74 24.47 -16.40
N ILE A 315 5.49 24.36 -15.91
CA ILE A 315 4.61 25.51 -15.71
C ILE A 315 5.08 26.33 -14.51
N PHE A 316 5.44 25.68 -13.40
CA PHE A 316 5.93 26.35 -12.20
C PHE A 316 7.25 27.13 -12.39
N LEU A 317 8.11 26.69 -13.31
CA LEU A 317 9.42 27.31 -13.57
C LEU A 317 9.39 28.43 -14.64
N ARG A 318 8.23 28.76 -15.20
CA ARG A 318 8.04 29.87 -16.14
C ARG A 318 7.63 31.15 -15.43
#